data_AF-A0A9N8HAN6-F1
#
_entry.id   AF-A0A9N8HAN6-F1
#
_cell.length_a   1.000
_cell.length_b   1.000
_cell.length_c   1.000
_cell.angle_alpha   90.00
_cell.angle_beta   90.00
_cell.angle_gamma   90.00
#
_symmetry.space_group_name_H-M   'P 1'
#
loop_
_entity.id
_entity.type
_entity.pdbx_description
1 polymer ?
#
loop_
_entity_poly.entity_id
_entity_poly.type
_entity_poly.pdbx_seq_one_letter_code
_entity_poly.pdbx_strand_id
1 'polypeptide(L)'
;MSWKAGLSRHLPALRFFACPKSPSSKGVMTWYVENYEELKLLNPEMPLLMRTTDNAMPAVTTQLDWTTQHLLGFMVQENKFRDANGTISQARVEAAQDYMKFPWEKLLVERFSIPGFDPEKPFLDEEKPGWRDDPEVQSKLATYFSLKDSSEELEATFTSGPDKEFERAKNALLMCQRVDLWCAGPKEVEAAVVHLYKLGKALQEREVDFPVFITEFIPGADDLQY
;
A
#
# COMPACT_ATOMS: atom_id res chain seq x y z
N MET A 1 15.28 -8.30 18.48
CA MET A 1 13.86 -8.68 18.29
C MET A 1 13.75 -9.41 16.98
N SER A 2 13.21 -10.64 16.97
CA SER A 2 13.09 -11.45 15.75
C SER A 2 12.08 -10.79 14.80
N TRP A 3 12.51 -10.43 13.59
CA TRP A 3 11.66 -9.85 12.54
C TRP A 3 10.45 -10.75 12.23
N LYS A 4 10.56 -12.06 12.49
CA LYS A 4 9.50 -13.05 12.32
C LYS A 4 8.22 -12.70 13.08
N ALA A 5 8.32 -12.16 14.29
CA ALA A 5 7.15 -11.83 15.12
C ALA A 5 6.47 -10.50 14.72
N GLY A 6 7.10 -9.71 13.85
CA GLY A 6 6.55 -8.43 13.39
C GLY A 6 5.88 -8.51 12.02
N LEU A 7 5.83 -9.68 11.39
CA LEU A 7 5.35 -9.83 10.03
C LEU A 7 3.88 -9.44 9.91
N SER A 8 3.01 -9.94 10.79
CA SER A 8 1.57 -9.64 10.76
C SER A 8 1.24 -8.16 10.97
N ARG A 9 2.13 -7.40 11.62
CA ARG A 9 1.92 -5.96 11.88
C ARG A 9 2.14 -5.08 10.66
N HIS A 10 2.91 -5.58 9.71
CA HIS A 10 3.48 -4.76 8.63
C HIS A 10 3.23 -5.36 7.26
N LEU A 11 2.76 -6.60 7.16
CA LEU A 11 2.48 -7.28 5.91
C LEU A 11 1.08 -7.89 5.96
N PRO A 12 0.26 -7.69 4.91
CA PRO A 12 -1.05 -8.34 4.81
C PRO A 12 -0.91 -9.85 4.71
N ALA A 13 -0.11 -10.34 3.79
CA ALA A 13 0.11 -11.76 3.59
C ALA A 13 1.49 -12.01 3.02
N LEU A 14 2.01 -13.21 3.22
CA LEU A 14 3.14 -13.71 2.46
C LEU A 14 2.64 -14.77 1.49
N ARG A 15 3.05 -14.63 0.22
CA ARG A 15 2.71 -15.57 -0.85
C ARG A 15 3.99 -16.15 -1.41
N PHE A 16 4.07 -17.48 -1.43
CA PHE A 16 5.17 -18.27 -1.94
C PHE A 16 4.71 -18.96 -3.22
N PHE A 17 5.46 -18.79 -4.30
CA PHE A 17 5.24 -19.50 -5.55
C PHE A 17 6.31 -20.57 -5.71
N ALA A 18 5.90 -21.76 -6.10
CA ALA A 18 6.79 -22.89 -6.30
C ALA A 18 6.23 -23.88 -7.34
N CYS A 19 7.10 -24.60 -8.02
CA CYS A 19 6.75 -25.74 -8.86
C CYS A 19 7.23 -27.04 -8.18
N PRO A 20 6.34 -27.94 -7.72
CA PRO A 20 6.74 -29.17 -7.02
C PRO A 20 7.71 -30.05 -7.81
N LYS A 21 7.48 -30.15 -9.13
CA LYS A 21 8.28 -30.95 -10.06
C LYS A 21 9.64 -30.32 -10.41
N SER A 22 9.85 -29.04 -10.09
CA SER A 22 11.07 -28.33 -10.48
C SER A 22 12.13 -28.34 -9.36
N PRO A 23 13.37 -28.78 -9.64
CA PRO A 23 14.47 -28.68 -8.67
C PRO A 23 14.74 -27.25 -8.19
N SER A 24 14.46 -26.24 -9.02
CA SER A 24 14.67 -24.83 -8.66
C SER A 24 13.76 -24.34 -7.53
N SER A 25 12.59 -24.97 -7.34
CA SER A 25 11.61 -24.58 -6.32
C SER A 25 11.80 -25.27 -4.97
N LYS A 26 12.71 -26.26 -4.91
CA LYS A 26 12.97 -27.02 -3.70
C LYS A 26 13.38 -26.13 -2.53
N GLY A 27 14.15 -25.07 -2.78
CA GLY A 27 14.57 -24.13 -1.74
C GLY A 27 13.41 -23.40 -1.06
N VAL A 28 12.43 -22.93 -1.85
CA VAL A 28 11.21 -22.28 -1.35
C VAL A 28 10.36 -23.25 -0.54
N MET A 29 10.14 -24.46 -1.06
CA MET A 29 9.32 -25.47 -0.40
C MET A 29 9.93 -25.92 0.93
N THR A 30 11.23 -26.22 0.94
CA THR A 30 11.95 -26.63 2.16
C THR A 30 11.91 -25.52 3.21
N TRP A 31 12.23 -24.28 2.84
CA TRP A 31 12.19 -23.16 3.79
C TRP A 31 10.78 -22.97 4.37
N TYR A 32 9.75 -23.05 3.53
CA TYR A 32 8.36 -22.89 3.95
C TYR A 32 7.98 -23.97 4.97
N VAL A 33 8.24 -25.24 4.68
CA VAL A 33 7.93 -26.35 5.61
C VAL A 33 8.68 -26.22 6.93
N GLU A 34 9.98 -25.88 6.90
CA GLU A 34 10.81 -25.76 8.10
C GLU A 34 10.42 -24.57 8.99
N ASN A 35 9.90 -23.49 8.42
CA ASN A 35 9.59 -22.26 9.15
C ASN A 35 8.09 -22.04 9.40
N TYR A 36 7.20 -22.82 8.77
CA TYR A 36 5.75 -22.60 8.83
C TYR A 36 5.21 -22.58 10.26
N GLU A 37 5.53 -23.61 11.06
CA GLU A 37 5.03 -23.72 12.44
C GLU A 37 5.46 -22.55 13.31
N GLU A 38 6.74 -22.15 13.24
CA GLU A 38 7.26 -21.01 13.98
C GLU A 38 6.59 -19.69 13.53
N LEU A 39 6.48 -19.47 12.23
CA LEU A 39 5.88 -18.26 11.68
C LEU A 39 4.40 -18.15 12.05
N LYS A 40 3.66 -19.27 12.03
CA LYS A 40 2.24 -19.31 12.40
C LYS A 40 2.03 -19.17 13.90
N LEU A 41 2.90 -19.76 14.72
CA LEU A 41 2.89 -19.56 16.17
C LEU A 41 3.09 -18.08 16.54
N LEU A 42 4.01 -17.40 15.85
CA LEU A 42 4.30 -15.98 16.09
C LEU A 42 3.28 -15.04 15.44
N ASN A 43 2.61 -15.47 14.38
CA ASN A 43 1.67 -14.65 13.60
C ASN A 43 0.39 -15.46 13.26
N PRO A 44 -0.48 -15.76 14.25
CA PRO A 44 -1.60 -16.68 14.06
C PRO A 44 -2.60 -16.23 12.98
N GLU A 45 -2.83 -14.92 12.86
CA GLU A 45 -3.80 -14.35 11.94
C GLU A 45 -3.21 -14.04 10.55
N MET A 46 -1.88 -14.08 10.40
CA MET A 46 -1.25 -13.75 9.13
C MET A 46 -1.41 -14.91 8.13
N PRO A 47 -1.91 -14.66 6.91
CA PRO A 47 -1.95 -15.67 5.88
C PRO A 47 -0.56 -15.98 5.30
N LEU A 48 -0.14 -17.24 5.37
CA LEU A 48 1.05 -17.77 4.70
C LEU A 48 0.63 -18.66 3.53
N LEU A 49 0.52 -18.09 2.33
CA LEU A 49 -0.03 -18.80 1.17
C LEU A 49 1.08 -19.45 0.34
N MET A 50 1.09 -20.78 0.24
CA MET A 50 1.84 -21.48 -0.81
C MET A 50 0.95 -21.63 -2.05
N ARG A 51 1.49 -21.33 -3.22
CA ARG A 51 0.85 -21.48 -4.53
C ARG A 51 1.74 -22.32 -5.41
N THR A 52 1.31 -23.56 -5.62
CA THR A 52 1.98 -24.53 -6.47
C THR A 52 1.35 -24.54 -7.86
N THR A 53 2.18 -24.49 -8.90
CA THR A 53 1.76 -24.69 -10.29
C THR A 53 2.91 -25.26 -11.10
N ASP A 54 2.60 -26.00 -12.16
CA ASP A 54 3.61 -26.47 -13.10
C ASP A 54 4.33 -25.26 -13.73
N ASN A 55 5.66 -25.35 -13.84
CA ASN A 55 6.54 -24.30 -14.37
C ASN A 55 6.51 -22.94 -13.64
N ALA A 56 6.00 -22.87 -12.41
CA ALA A 56 6.16 -21.67 -11.59
C ALA A 56 7.65 -21.36 -11.33
N MET A 57 8.01 -20.09 -11.52
CA MET A 57 9.28 -19.58 -11.02
C MET A 57 9.19 -19.41 -9.50
N PRO A 58 10.21 -19.88 -8.75
CA PRO A 58 10.17 -19.81 -7.31
C PRO A 58 10.33 -18.36 -6.84
N ALA A 59 9.32 -17.85 -6.12
CA ALA A 59 9.29 -16.46 -5.72
C ALA A 59 8.53 -16.23 -4.41
N VAL A 60 8.87 -15.16 -3.70
CA VAL A 60 8.14 -14.67 -2.53
C VAL A 60 7.59 -13.28 -2.85
N THR A 61 6.32 -13.06 -2.54
CA THR A 61 5.67 -11.77 -2.75
C THR A 61 4.74 -11.43 -1.60
N THR A 62 4.42 -10.15 -1.50
CA THR A 62 3.40 -9.61 -0.60
C THR A 62 2.65 -8.51 -1.34
N GLN A 63 1.60 -8.00 -0.73
CA GLN A 63 0.91 -6.81 -1.22
C GLN A 63 1.41 -5.61 -0.44
N LEU A 64 1.97 -4.63 -1.15
CA LEU A 64 2.41 -3.36 -0.58
C LEU A 64 1.49 -2.25 -1.08
N ASP A 65 0.97 -1.46 -0.15
CA ASP A 65 0.13 -0.31 -0.48
C ASP A 65 1.00 0.94 -0.57
N TRP A 66 1.08 1.52 -1.76
CA TRP A 66 1.80 2.76 -2.00
C TRP A 66 0.82 3.94 -1.99
N THR A 67 1.20 5.02 -1.32
CA THR A 67 0.41 6.26 -1.27
C THR A 67 0.95 7.29 -2.27
N THR A 68 0.14 8.31 -2.56
CA THR A 68 0.58 9.47 -3.37
C THR A 68 1.82 10.14 -2.76
N GLN A 69 1.95 10.16 -1.42
CA GLN A 69 3.12 10.75 -0.77
C GLN A 69 4.41 9.96 -1.08
N HIS A 70 4.35 8.62 -1.11
CA HIS A 70 5.50 7.80 -1.51
C HIS A 70 5.90 8.07 -2.97
N LEU A 71 4.92 8.21 -3.86
CA LEU A 71 5.17 8.58 -5.26
C LEU A 71 5.87 9.94 -5.37
N LEU A 72 5.36 10.95 -4.68
CA LEU A 72 5.93 12.29 -4.68
C LEU A 72 7.36 12.28 -4.11
N GLY A 73 7.60 11.56 -3.01
CA GLY A 73 8.93 11.38 -2.44
C GLY A 73 9.93 10.79 -3.44
N PHE A 74 9.53 9.73 -4.15
CA PHE A 74 10.34 9.14 -5.22
C PHE A 74 10.60 10.13 -6.37
N MET A 75 9.57 10.83 -6.84
CA MET A 75 9.70 11.79 -7.94
C MET A 75 10.62 12.98 -7.59
N VAL A 76 10.58 13.45 -6.34
CA VAL A 76 11.49 14.49 -5.84
C VAL A 76 12.93 13.98 -5.77
N GLN A 77 13.15 12.79 -5.17
CA GLN A 77 14.49 12.21 -5.04
C GLN A 77 15.17 11.96 -6.39
N GLU A 78 14.40 11.47 -7.36
CA GLU A 78 14.89 11.13 -8.69
C GLU A 78 14.87 12.31 -9.68
N ASN A 79 14.58 13.53 -9.20
CA ASN A 79 14.50 14.75 -10.01
C ASN A 79 13.63 14.57 -11.28
N LYS A 80 12.46 13.95 -11.09
CA LYS A 80 11.52 13.61 -12.16
C LYS A 80 10.67 14.79 -12.58
N PHE A 81 10.44 15.77 -11.70
CA PHE A 81 9.70 16.99 -12.01
C PHE A 81 10.50 17.89 -12.95
N ARG A 82 10.19 17.83 -14.26
CA ARG A 82 10.88 18.63 -15.27
C ARG A 82 9.91 19.52 -16.05
N ASP A 83 10.40 20.69 -16.44
CA ASP A 83 9.69 21.58 -17.36
C ASP A 83 9.90 21.12 -18.80
N ALA A 84 9.17 21.73 -19.75
CA ALA A 84 9.32 21.45 -21.19
C ALA A 84 10.76 21.64 -21.71
N ASN A 85 11.56 22.46 -21.01
CA ASN A 85 12.96 22.74 -21.33
C ASN A 85 13.94 21.69 -20.75
N GLY A 86 13.44 20.67 -20.05
CA GLY A 86 14.24 19.60 -19.43
C GLY A 86 14.90 19.97 -18.10
N THR A 87 14.77 21.22 -17.65
CA THR A 87 15.21 21.70 -16.33
C THR A 87 14.29 21.20 -15.22
N ILE A 88 14.80 21.11 -14.00
CA ILE A 88 13.98 20.73 -12.82
C ILE A 88 13.00 21.86 -12.52
N SER A 89 11.72 21.51 -12.38
CA SER A 89 10.65 22.45 -12.10
C SER A 89 10.54 22.72 -10.60
N GLN A 90 11.14 23.81 -10.14
CA GLN A 90 11.19 24.14 -8.71
C GLN A 90 9.79 24.32 -8.10
N ALA A 91 8.89 25.00 -8.81
CA ALA A 91 7.51 25.21 -8.37
C ALA A 91 6.76 23.89 -8.15
N ARG A 92 7.01 22.87 -8.98
CA ARG A 92 6.36 21.55 -8.87
C ARG A 92 6.97 20.70 -7.76
N VAL A 93 8.29 20.83 -7.54
CA VAL A 93 8.97 20.20 -6.39
C VAL A 93 8.44 20.78 -5.08
N GLU A 94 8.29 22.09 -4.99
CA GLU A 94 7.72 22.78 -3.82
C GLU A 94 6.27 22.36 -3.58
N ALA A 95 5.42 22.37 -4.62
CA ALA A 95 4.04 21.89 -4.50
C ALA A 95 3.95 20.43 -4.04
N ALA A 96 4.83 19.55 -4.53
CA ALA A 96 4.90 18.17 -4.08
C ALA A 96 5.32 18.06 -2.61
N GLN A 97 6.29 18.87 -2.16
CA GLN A 97 6.72 18.91 -0.76
C GLN A 97 5.65 19.45 0.18
N ASP A 98 4.89 20.46 -0.26
CA ASP A 98 3.79 21.03 0.52
C ASP A 98 2.61 20.07 0.59
N TYR A 99 2.30 19.34 -0.48
CA TYR A 99 1.28 18.28 -0.46
C TYR A 99 1.63 17.15 0.51
N MET A 100 2.91 16.76 0.59
CA MET A 100 3.37 15.76 1.56
C MET A 100 3.25 16.24 3.02
N LYS A 101 3.32 17.55 3.26
CA LYS A 101 3.15 18.17 4.60
C LYS A 101 1.71 18.63 4.87
N PHE A 102 0.81 18.44 3.91
CA PHE A 102 -0.56 18.93 3.99
C PHE A 102 -1.30 18.27 5.17
N PRO A 103 -2.08 19.03 5.96
CA PRO A 103 -2.75 18.52 7.15
C PRO A 103 -4.01 17.70 6.80
N TRP A 104 -3.82 16.50 6.24
CA TRP A 104 -4.90 15.59 5.83
C TRP A 104 -5.85 15.21 6.96
N GLU A 105 -5.32 14.99 8.17
CA GLU A 105 -6.14 14.69 9.35
C GLU A 105 -7.10 15.83 9.68
N LYS A 106 -6.64 17.08 9.59
CA LYS A 106 -7.48 18.26 9.82
C LYS A 106 -8.58 18.32 8.76
N LEU A 107 -8.26 18.12 7.48
CA LEU A 107 -9.25 18.08 6.41
C LEU A 107 -10.34 17.02 6.67
N LEU A 108 -9.95 15.83 7.15
CA LEU A 108 -10.88 14.76 7.51
C LEU A 108 -11.77 15.15 8.70
N VAL A 109 -11.19 15.67 9.79
CA VAL A 109 -11.95 16.11 10.96
C VAL A 109 -12.96 17.20 10.59
N GLU A 110 -12.55 18.19 9.79
CA GLU A 110 -13.47 19.24 9.32
C GLU A 110 -14.57 18.68 8.41
N ARG A 111 -14.27 17.68 7.59
CA ARG A 111 -15.29 17.00 6.78
C ARG A 111 -16.33 16.31 7.66
N PHE A 112 -15.90 15.56 8.67
CA PHE A 112 -16.80 14.81 9.56
C PHE A 112 -17.52 15.70 10.58
N SER A 113 -17.00 16.90 10.86
CA SER A 113 -17.68 17.87 11.72
C SER A 113 -18.92 18.48 11.06
N ILE A 114 -19.05 18.33 9.74
CA ILE A 114 -20.17 18.82 8.94
C ILE A 114 -21.27 17.75 8.90
N PRO A 115 -22.45 18.01 9.47
CA PRO A 115 -23.50 17.00 9.58
C PRO A 115 -23.96 16.43 8.23
N GLY A 116 -23.95 17.22 7.15
CA GLY A 116 -24.38 16.75 5.83
C GLY A 116 -23.38 15.88 5.08
N PHE A 117 -22.18 15.68 5.62
CA PHE A 117 -21.19 14.74 5.08
C PHE A 117 -21.11 13.44 5.90
N ASP A 118 -21.97 13.31 6.92
CA ASP A 118 -22.09 12.10 7.73
C ASP A 118 -22.84 11.01 6.95
N PRO A 119 -22.17 9.89 6.58
CA PRO A 119 -22.81 8.81 5.85
C PRO A 119 -23.92 8.12 6.67
N GLU A 120 -23.94 8.26 7.99
CA GLU A 120 -24.97 7.68 8.85
C GLU A 120 -26.26 8.53 8.90
N LYS A 121 -26.23 9.77 8.38
CA LYS A 121 -27.37 10.70 8.36
C LYS A 121 -27.71 11.19 6.95
N PRO A 122 -28.07 10.28 6.02
CA PRO A 122 -28.30 10.62 4.62
C PRO A 122 -29.52 11.55 4.37
N PHE A 123 -30.47 11.61 5.31
CA PHE A 123 -31.70 12.41 5.19
C PHE A 123 -31.67 13.71 6.01
N LEU A 124 -30.47 14.25 6.27
CA LEU A 124 -30.34 15.48 7.06
C LEU A 124 -31.12 16.66 6.49
N ASP A 125 -31.25 16.75 5.17
CA ASP A 125 -32.05 17.78 4.49
C ASP A 125 -33.56 17.68 4.85
N GLU A 126 -34.06 16.49 5.20
CA GLU A 126 -35.44 16.25 5.65
C GLU A 126 -35.61 16.52 7.15
N GLU A 127 -34.63 16.12 7.97
CA GLU A 127 -34.65 16.31 9.44
C GLU A 127 -34.38 17.76 9.86
N LYS A 128 -33.49 18.44 9.14
CA LYS A 128 -33.09 19.83 9.38
C LYS A 128 -33.03 20.61 8.05
N PRO A 129 -34.17 21.04 7.53
CA PRO A 129 -34.22 21.91 6.35
C PRO A 129 -33.41 23.19 6.60
N GLY A 130 -32.46 23.51 5.73
CA GLY A 130 -31.65 24.73 5.85
C GLY A 130 -30.45 24.61 6.81
N TRP A 131 -30.00 23.40 7.16
CA TRP A 131 -28.79 23.21 7.97
C TRP A 131 -27.52 23.87 7.37
N ARG A 132 -27.52 24.13 6.06
CA ARG A 132 -26.45 24.85 5.34
C ARG A 132 -26.45 26.36 5.61
N ASP A 133 -27.55 26.90 6.13
CA ASP A 133 -27.71 28.31 6.46
C ASP A 133 -27.30 28.61 7.91
N ASP A 134 -27.01 27.57 8.70
CA ASP A 134 -26.51 27.72 10.07
C ASP A 134 -25.11 28.38 10.04
N PRO A 135 -24.91 29.53 10.72
CA PRO A 135 -23.63 30.23 10.74
C PRO A 135 -22.44 29.37 11.21
N GLU A 136 -22.67 28.45 12.15
CA GLU A 136 -21.62 27.56 12.65
C GLU A 136 -21.19 26.54 11.58
N VAL A 137 -22.17 26.00 10.85
CA VAL A 137 -21.94 25.06 9.74
C VAL A 137 -21.25 25.77 8.58
N GLN A 138 -21.66 27.01 8.24
CA GLN A 138 -21.01 27.78 7.18
C GLN A 138 -19.54 28.08 7.48
N SER A 139 -19.20 28.39 8.73
CA SER A 139 -17.80 28.60 9.12
C SER A 139 -16.96 27.33 8.96
N LYS A 140 -17.50 26.16 9.32
CA LYS A 140 -16.82 24.86 9.16
C LYS A 140 -16.70 24.48 7.68
N LEU A 141 -17.75 24.68 6.90
CA LEU A 141 -17.75 24.51 5.44
C LEU A 141 -16.70 25.38 4.77
N ALA A 142 -16.60 26.67 5.13
CA ALA A 142 -15.60 27.57 4.57
C ALA A 142 -14.17 27.10 4.87
N THR A 143 -13.92 26.62 6.08
CA THR A 143 -12.63 26.03 6.46
C THR A 143 -12.32 24.77 5.66
N TYR A 144 -13.29 23.87 5.53
CA TYR A 144 -13.16 22.65 4.74
C TYR A 144 -12.88 22.94 3.26
N PHE A 145 -13.65 23.84 2.64
CA PHE A 145 -13.46 24.21 1.23
C PHE A 145 -12.12 24.90 1.01
N SER A 146 -11.69 25.82 1.88
CA SER A 146 -10.37 26.44 1.77
C SER A 146 -9.23 25.40 1.81
N LEU A 147 -9.31 24.40 2.69
CA LEU A 147 -8.31 23.33 2.75
C LEU A 147 -8.38 22.44 1.51
N LYS A 148 -9.59 22.08 1.08
CA LYS A 148 -9.82 21.25 -0.09
C LYS A 148 -9.28 21.92 -1.35
N ASP A 149 -9.63 23.18 -1.59
CA ASP A 149 -9.19 23.97 -2.74
C ASP A 149 -7.65 24.07 -2.75
N SER A 150 -7.04 24.35 -1.60
CA SER A 150 -5.58 24.36 -1.48
C SER A 150 -4.95 23.00 -1.82
N SER A 151 -5.56 21.89 -1.42
CA SER A 151 -5.06 20.55 -1.76
C SER A 151 -5.18 20.24 -3.26
N GLU A 152 -6.28 20.67 -3.89
CA GLU A 152 -6.53 20.51 -5.33
C GLU A 152 -5.59 21.39 -6.17
N GLU A 153 -5.28 22.60 -5.70
CA GLU A 153 -4.29 23.49 -6.34
C GLU A 153 -2.88 22.89 -6.31
N LEU A 154 -2.47 22.32 -5.17
CA LEU A 154 -1.19 21.63 -5.04
C LEU A 154 -1.13 20.44 -6.00
N GLU A 155 -2.19 19.63 -6.05
CA GLU A 155 -2.30 18.49 -6.95
C GLU A 155 -2.27 18.90 -8.42
N ALA A 156 -3.03 19.91 -8.81
CA ALA A 156 -2.99 20.46 -10.17
C ALA A 156 -1.57 20.92 -10.54
N THR A 157 -0.87 21.56 -9.61
CA THR A 157 0.49 22.07 -9.83
C THR A 157 1.48 20.94 -10.07
N PHE A 158 1.58 19.95 -9.18
CA PHE A 158 2.58 18.87 -9.39
C PHE A 158 2.19 17.90 -10.51
N THR A 159 0.91 17.81 -10.90
CA THR A 159 0.47 16.96 -12.03
C THR A 159 0.56 17.63 -13.40
N SER A 160 0.72 18.96 -13.46
CA SER A 160 0.76 19.77 -14.69
C SER A 160 1.95 19.53 -15.65
N GLY A 161 2.80 18.54 -15.35
CA GLY A 161 4.03 18.29 -16.09
C GLY A 161 3.83 17.86 -17.54
N PRO A 162 4.87 18.03 -18.38
CA PRO A 162 4.85 17.54 -19.75
C PRO A 162 4.80 16.00 -19.79
N ASP A 163 4.36 15.47 -20.94
CA ASP A 163 4.38 14.03 -21.25
C ASP A 163 3.73 13.13 -20.18
N LYS A 164 2.79 13.66 -19.40
CA LYS A 164 2.07 12.91 -18.35
C LYS A 164 3.03 12.16 -17.41
N GLU A 165 4.16 12.77 -17.06
CA GLU A 165 5.21 12.13 -16.26
C GLU A 165 4.69 11.60 -14.91
N PHE A 166 3.75 12.32 -14.28
CA PHE A 166 3.13 11.91 -13.03
C PHE A 166 2.30 10.63 -13.22
N GLU A 167 1.49 10.55 -14.28
CA GLU A 167 0.71 9.35 -14.60
C GLU A 167 1.62 8.15 -14.91
N ARG A 168 2.72 8.38 -15.63
CA ARG A 168 3.73 7.34 -15.88
C ARG A 168 4.40 6.86 -14.59
N ALA A 169 4.76 7.78 -13.70
CA ALA A 169 5.35 7.45 -12.41
C ALA A 169 4.36 6.69 -11.50
N LYS A 170 3.08 7.11 -11.50
CA LYS A 170 1.99 6.39 -10.81
C LYS A 170 1.85 4.97 -11.35
N ASN A 171 1.84 4.79 -12.66
CA ASN A 171 1.75 3.48 -13.29
C ASN A 171 2.97 2.61 -12.98
N ALA A 172 4.18 3.19 -12.97
CA ALA A 172 5.38 2.48 -12.55
C ALA A 172 5.28 2.00 -11.09
N LEU A 173 4.74 2.84 -10.20
CA LEU A 173 4.56 2.48 -8.79
C LEU A 173 3.49 1.41 -8.59
N LEU A 174 2.39 1.44 -9.37
CA LEU A 174 1.38 0.38 -9.40
C LEU A 174 1.99 -0.96 -9.81
N MET A 175 2.93 -0.97 -10.76
CA MET A 175 3.66 -2.20 -11.12
C MET A 175 4.55 -2.72 -9.98
N CYS A 176 5.00 -1.84 -9.08
CA CYS A 176 5.76 -2.20 -7.89
C CYS A 176 4.91 -2.63 -6.68
N GLN A 177 3.57 -2.61 -6.77
CA GLN A 177 2.69 -3.09 -5.68
C GLN A 177 2.80 -4.60 -5.46
N ARG A 178 3.26 -5.34 -6.48
CA ARG A 178 3.57 -6.76 -6.40
C ARG A 178 5.04 -6.97 -6.70
N VAL A 179 5.85 -7.15 -5.64
CA VAL A 179 7.27 -7.43 -5.77
C VAL A 179 7.47 -8.94 -5.71
N ASP A 180 7.58 -9.58 -6.89
CA ASP A 180 7.92 -11.00 -6.97
C ASP A 180 9.44 -11.14 -6.83
N LEU A 181 9.90 -11.46 -5.62
CA LEU A 181 11.33 -11.69 -5.34
C LEU A 181 11.67 -13.13 -5.70
N TRP A 182 12.44 -13.33 -6.75
CA TRP A 182 12.88 -14.66 -7.18
C TRP A 182 13.85 -15.25 -6.17
N CYS A 183 13.62 -16.50 -5.79
CA CYS A 183 14.41 -17.19 -4.78
C CYS A 183 14.62 -18.65 -5.22
N ALA A 184 15.86 -19.04 -5.51
CA ALA A 184 16.22 -20.42 -5.80
C ALA A 184 16.57 -21.21 -4.53
N GLY A 185 17.11 -20.55 -3.49
CA GLY A 185 17.60 -21.18 -2.27
C GLY A 185 16.93 -20.72 -0.97
N PRO A 186 16.95 -21.53 0.11
CA PRO A 186 16.34 -21.16 1.41
C PRO A 186 16.86 -19.84 2.00
N LYS A 187 18.14 -19.54 1.83
CA LYS A 187 18.73 -18.27 2.30
C LYS A 187 18.20 -17.06 1.54
N GLU A 188 17.92 -17.22 0.25
CA GLU A 188 17.34 -16.17 -0.58
C GLU A 188 15.88 -15.93 -0.19
N VAL A 189 15.15 -17.00 0.12
CA VAL A 189 13.79 -16.92 0.66
C VAL A 189 13.78 -16.14 1.97
N GLU A 190 14.66 -16.47 2.90
CA GLU A 190 14.75 -15.73 4.17
C GLU A 190 15.08 -14.26 3.95
N ALA A 191 16.07 -13.96 3.09
CA ALA A 191 16.45 -12.59 2.75
C ALA A 191 15.29 -11.83 2.10
N ALA A 192 14.52 -12.48 1.22
CA ALA A 192 13.34 -11.93 0.57
C ALA A 192 12.26 -11.59 1.61
N VAL A 193 11.94 -12.50 2.53
CA VAL A 193 10.95 -12.23 3.58
C VAL A 193 11.40 -11.10 4.51
N VAL A 194 12.68 -11.06 4.89
CA VAL A 194 13.24 -9.96 5.68
C VAL A 194 13.16 -8.63 4.93
N HIS A 195 13.42 -8.63 3.63
CA HIS A 195 13.30 -7.45 2.79
C HIS A 195 11.85 -6.95 2.71
N LEU A 196 10.90 -7.86 2.45
CA LEU A 196 9.47 -7.54 2.46
C LEU A 196 9.02 -6.99 3.81
N TYR A 197 9.46 -7.58 4.93
CA TYR A 197 9.18 -7.05 6.27
C TYR A 197 9.67 -5.60 6.45
N LYS A 198 10.88 -5.29 6.00
CA LYS A 198 11.44 -3.93 6.09
C LYS A 198 10.66 -2.95 5.22
N LEU A 199 10.24 -3.38 4.02
CA LEU A 199 9.39 -2.58 3.14
C LEU A 199 8.00 -2.36 3.75
N GLY A 200 7.35 -3.41 4.24
CA GLY A 200 6.07 -3.33 4.94
C GLY A 200 6.13 -2.37 6.12
N LYS A 201 7.18 -2.45 6.95
CA LYS A 201 7.38 -1.54 8.07
C LYS A 201 7.49 -0.06 7.64
N ALA A 202 8.00 0.20 6.45
CA ALA A 202 8.13 1.56 5.92
C ALA A 202 6.84 2.06 5.24
N LEU A 203 5.98 1.15 4.76
CA LEU A 203 4.87 1.48 3.86
C LEU A 203 3.48 1.21 4.43
N GLN A 204 3.35 0.33 5.42
CA GLN A 204 2.06 -0.16 5.93
C GLN A 204 1.93 0.02 7.45
N GLU A 205 0.87 0.71 7.84
CA GLU A 205 0.40 0.85 9.23
C GLU A 205 -1.00 0.21 9.45
N ARG A 206 -1.47 -0.63 8.52
CA ARG A 206 -2.86 -1.14 8.51
C ARG A 206 -3.03 -2.52 9.16
N GLU A 207 -4.17 -2.70 9.83
CA GLU A 207 -4.80 -4.00 10.05
C GLU A 207 -5.39 -4.51 8.72
N VAL A 208 -5.27 -5.81 8.46
CA VAL A 208 -5.57 -6.38 7.15
C VAL A 208 -6.85 -7.20 7.21
N ASP A 209 -7.84 -6.79 6.42
CA ASP A 209 -9.09 -7.51 6.23
C ASP A 209 -8.96 -8.50 5.06
N PHE A 210 -9.09 -9.80 5.33
CA PHE A 210 -9.04 -10.85 4.31
C PHE A 210 -10.43 -11.44 4.06
N PRO A 211 -10.83 -11.62 2.79
CA PRO A 211 -12.04 -12.35 2.46
C PRO A 211 -11.97 -13.80 2.94
N VAL A 212 -13.05 -14.27 3.56
CA VAL A 212 -13.17 -15.61 4.20
C VAL A 212 -12.86 -16.78 3.25
N PHE A 213 -12.92 -16.58 1.93
CA PHE A 213 -12.72 -17.63 0.92
C PHE A 213 -11.26 -17.88 0.53
N ILE A 214 -10.29 -17.10 1.01
CA ILE A 214 -8.87 -17.34 0.71
C ILE A 214 -8.35 -18.45 1.62
N THR A 215 -8.17 -19.64 1.05
CA THR A 215 -7.64 -20.80 1.78
C THR A 215 -6.11 -20.78 1.84
N GLU A 216 -5.60 -20.93 3.08
CA GLU A 216 -4.19 -21.11 3.39
C GLU A 216 -3.77 -22.56 3.09
N PHE A 217 -2.54 -22.74 2.63
CA PHE A 217 -1.98 -24.06 2.41
C PHE A 217 -1.30 -24.55 3.70
N ILE A 218 -1.57 -25.79 4.12
CA ILE A 218 -0.97 -26.37 5.33
C ILE A 218 0.06 -27.44 4.91
N PRO A 219 1.32 -27.36 5.39
CA PRO A 219 2.32 -28.41 5.16
C PRO A 219 1.77 -29.81 5.51
N GLY A 220 1.95 -30.77 4.59
CA GLY A 220 1.45 -32.13 4.74
C GLY A 220 0.15 -32.44 3.99
N ALA A 221 -0.48 -31.46 3.33
CA ALA A 221 -1.55 -31.72 2.36
C ALA A 221 -1.00 -32.49 1.13
N ASP A 222 -1.84 -33.34 0.53
CA ASP A 222 -1.49 -34.24 -0.58
C ASP A 222 -0.91 -33.50 -1.81
N ASP A 223 -1.18 -32.20 -1.94
CA ASP A 223 -0.74 -31.34 -3.04
C ASP A 223 0.80 -31.12 -3.11
N LEU A 224 1.56 -31.54 -2.09
CA LEU A 224 3.03 -31.52 -2.08
C LEU A 224 3.68 -32.85 -2.51
N GLN A 225 2.91 -33.93 -2.64
CA GLN A 225 3.43 -35.28 -2.89
C GLN A 225 3.50 -35.62 -4.39
N TYR A 226 4.22 -34.84 -5.21
CA TYR A 226 4.55 -35.23 -6.59
C TYR A 226 5.91 -34.70 -7.06
#